data_AF-D6M2W1-F1
#
_entry.id   AF-D6M2W1-F1
#
_cell.length_a   1.000
_cell.length_b   1.000
_cell.length_c   1.000
_cell.angle_alpha   90.00
_cell.angle_beta   90.00
_cell.angle_gamma   90.00
#
_symmetry.space_group_name_H-M   'P 1'
#
loop_
_entity.id
_entity.type
_entity.pdbx_description
1 polymer ?
#
loop_
_entity_poly.entity_id
_entity_poly.type
_entity_poly.pdbx_seq_one_letter_code
_entity_poly.pdbx_strand_id
1 'polypeptide(L)'
;MVDGAAGGSPGPDGGSLARLAVGAHACETPAMCAELSGHLGALFGIPVTVVNDAELLVPAAGFTTGIGLVAGTGSIAVGRHAETGAYVKAGGWGWVLGDEGSGSALVRERGGADLAALVARLARRGAHHARVVAAGGVITAQPALWSAFTTALAASLPGTRAVLLDAPPVEGAVRLATG
;
A
#
# COMPACT_ATOMS: atom_id res chain seq x y z
N MET A 1 -2.28 -37.98 -31.27
CA MET A 1 -1.30 -37.41 -30.34
C MET A 1 -0.70 -36.19 -31.02
N VAL A 2 -1.28 -35.01 -30.76
CA VAL A 2 -0.73 -33.73 -31.19
C VAL A 2 -0.39 -32.96 -29.92
N ASP A 3 0.90 -32.75 -29.70
CA ASP A 3 1.45 -31.85 -28.69
C ASP A 3 1.00 -30.42 -29.01
N GLY A 4 0.30 -29.80 -28.07
CA GLY A 4 -0.08 -28.39 -28.12
C GLY A 4 0.91 -27.56 -27.32
N ALA A 5 1.94 -27.05 -27.99
CA ALA A 5 2.83 -26.04 -27.44
C ALA A 5 2.05 -24.73 -27.20
N ALA A 6 1.89 -24.33 -25.95
CA ALA A 6 1.41 -23.00 -25.59
C ALA A 6 2.55 -21.98 -25.77
N GLY A 7 2.64 -21.41 -26.97
CA GLY A 7 3.52 -20.28 -27.26
C GLY A 7 2.95 -19.00 -26.66
N GLY A 8 3.62 -18.49 -25.61
CA GLY A 8 3.43 -17.11 -25.15
C GLY A 8 4.10 -16.15 -26.13
N SER A 9 3.33 -15.24 -26.71
CA SER A 9 3.84 -14.21 -27.63
C SER A 9 4.76 -13.23 -26.89
N PRO A 10 5.97 -12.93 -27.40
CA PRO A 10 6.86 -11.95 -26.77
C PRO A 10 6.31 -10.52 -26.94
N GLY A 11 6.37 -9.74 -25.87
CA GLY A 11 6.08 -8.30 -25.89
C GLY A 11 7.10 -7.51 -26.74
N PRO A 12 6.85 -6.22 -27.01
CA PRO A 12 7.52 -5.46 -28.07
C PRO A 12 9.00 -5.12 -27.88
N ASP A 13 9.66 -5.58 -26.82
CA ASP A 13 11.12 -5.63 -26.72
C ASP A 13 11.49 -7.05 -26.28
N GLY A 14 12.38 -7.74 -27.00
CA GLY A 14 12.75 -9.15 -26.79
C GLY A 14 13.43 -9.50 -25.46
N GLY A 15 13.13 -8.78 -24.38
CA GLY A 15 13.48 -9.13 -23.02
C GLY A 15 12.55 -10.23 -22.48
N SER A 16 13.16 -11.29 -21.96
CA SER A 16 12.43 -12.24 -21.12
C SER A 16 12.02 -11.54 -19.82
N LEU A 17 10.75 -11.60 -19.45
CA LEU A 17 10.27 -11.10 -18.17
C LEU A 17 10.94 -11.90 -17.05
N ALA A 18 11.74 -11.24 -16.20
CA ALA A 18 12.48 -11.95 -15.16
C ALA A 18 11.66 -12.13 -13.88
N ARG A 19 10.79 -11.17 -13.54
CA ARG A 19 9.93 -11.14 -12.35
C ARG A 19 8.69 -10.27 -12.59
N LEU A 20 7.63 -10.52 -11.83
CA LEU A 20 6.40 -9.74 -11.83
C LEU A 20 6.07 -9.29 -10.40
N ALA A 21 5.66 -8.03 -10.24
CA ALA A 21 5.10 -7.52 -9.00
C ALA A 21 3.74 -6.87 -9.24
N VAL A 22 2.77 -7.16 -8.37
CA VAL A 22 1.38 -6.69 -8.49
C VAL A 22 0.92 -6.10 -7.16
N GLY A 23 0.42 -4.86 -7.21
CA GLY A 23 -0.40 -4.31 -6.12
C GLY A 23 -1.87 -4.55 -6.41
N ALA A 24 -2.58 -5.17 -5.48
CA ALA A 24 -3.99 -5.49 -5.66
C ALA A 24 -4.82 -5.03 -4.46
N HIS A 25 -5.94 -4.36 -4.74
CA HIS A 25 -6.89 -3.95 -3.71
C HIS A 25 -7.49 -5.15 -2.96
N ALA A 26 -7.75 -6.27 -3.66
CA ALA A 26 -8.26 -7.50 -3.08
C ALA A 26 -7.23 -8.28 -2.23
N CYS A 27 -5.96 -7.86 -2.23
CA CYS A 27 -4.91 -8.49 -1.45
C CYS A 27 -4.88 -7.92 -0.03
N GLU A 28 -5.86 -8.33 0.76
CA GLU A 28 -6.07 -7.81 2.11
C GLU A 28 -5.51 -8.70 3.23
N THR A 29 -5.19 -9.95 2.91
CA THR A 29 -4.56 -10.90 3.84
C THR A 29 -3.36 -11.59 3.18
N PRO A 30 -2.35 -12.01 3.94
CA PRO A 30 -1.20 -12.73 3.38
C PRO A 30 -1.58 -13.98 2.59
N ALA A 31 -2.64 -14.69 3.01
CA ALA A 31 -3.13 -15.88 2.33
C ALA A 31 -3.70 -15.55 0.93
N MET A 32 -4.51 -14.49 0.82
CA MET A 32 -5.05 -14.03 -0.47
C MET A 32 -3.93 -13.58 -1.42
N CYS A 33 -2.93 -12.86 -0.90
CA CYS A 33 -1.75 -12.47 -1.68
C CYS A 33 -0.99 -13.69 -2.21
N ALA A 34 -0.77 -14.69 -1.34
CA ALA A 34 -0.06 -15.91 -1.70
C ALA A 34 -0.83 -16.77 -2.73
N GLU A 35 -2.15 -16.85 -2.61
CA GLU A 35 -3.00 -17.55 -3.57
C GLU A 35 -2.94 -16.91 -4.95
N LEU A 36 -3.11 -15.58 -5.02
CA LEU A 36 -3.00 -14.85 -6.29
C LEU A 36 -1.58 -14.93 -6.88
N SER A 37 -0.55 -14.82 -6.04
CA SER A 37 0.85 -15.01 -6.44
C SER A 37 1.08 -16.40 -7.04
N GLY A 38 0.53 -17.45 -6.42
CA GLY A 38 0.64 -18.83 -6.91
C GLY A 38 -0.03 -19.02 -8.28
N HIS A 39 -1.25 -18.50 -8.46
CA HIS A 39 -1.95 -18.57 -9.75
C HIS A 39 -1.19 -17.82 -10.85
N LEU A 40 -0.72 -16.60 -10.58
CA LEU A 40 0.05 -15.83 -11.55
C LEU A 40 1.41 -16.49 -11.84
N GLY A 41 2.09 -17.03 -10.82
CA GLY A 41 3.35 -17.75 -10.98
C GLY A 41 3.22 -18.98 -11.86
N ALA A 42 2.14 -19.75 -11.71
CA ALA A 42 1.84 -20.90 -12.57
C ALA A 42 1.57 -20.47 -14.03
N LEU A 43 0.94 -19.32 -14.24
CA LEU A 43 0.61 -18.80 -15.57
C LEU A 43 1.84 -18.23 -16.30
N PHE A 44 2.69 -17.47 -15.60
CA PHE A 44 3.81 -16.77 -16.23
C PHE A 44 5.14 -17.52 -16.15
N GLY A 45 5.26 -18.54 -15.28
CA GLY A 45 6.50 -19.32 -15.13
C GLY A 45 7.67 -18.54 -14.53
N ILE A 46 7.40 -17.39 -13.90
CA ILE A 46 8.40 -16.47 -13.33
C ILE A 46 8.04 -16.15 -11.88
N PRO A 47 8.98 -15.68 -11.06
CA PRO A 47 8.68 -15.22 -9.72
C PRO A 47 7.65 -14.08 -9.74
N VAL A 48 6.55 -14.25 -8.98
CA VAL A 48 5.49 -13.25 -8.85
C VAL A 48 5.33 -12.83 -7.40
N THR A 49 5.46 -11.54 -7.13
CA THR A 49 5.15 -10.95 -5.82
C THR A 49 3.82 -10.22 -5.90
N VAL A 50 2.89 -10.54 -4.99
CA VAL A 50 1.60 -9.85 -4.88
C VAL A 50 1.50 -9.23 -3.50
N VAL A 51 1.15 -7.95 -3.46
CA VAL A 51 1.00 -7.17 -2.24
C VAL A 51 -0.30 -6.37 -2.27
N ASN A 52 -0.68 -5.82 -1.12
CA ASN A 52 -1.73 -4.82 -1.09
C ASN A 52 -1.29 -3.58 -1.90
N ASP A 53 -2.21 -2.93 -2.61
CA ASP A 53 -1.91 -1.73 -3.41
C ASP A 53 -1.30 -0.58 -2.56
N ALA A 54 -1.75 -0.42 -1.31
CA ALA A 54 -1.18 0.57 -0.40
C ALA A 54 0.26 0.23 0.07
N GLU A 55 0.71 -1.02 -0.06
CA GLU A 55 2.11 -1.39 0.22
C GLU A 55 3.06 -0.89 -0.88
N LEU A 56 2.55 -0.52 -2.05
CA LEU A 56 3.36 0.05 -3.13
C LEU A 56 3.77 1.50 -2.86
N LEU A 57 3.12 2.20 -1.94
CA LEU A 57 3.36 3.63 -1.72
C LEU A 57 4.77 3.91 -1.18
N VAL A 58 5.21 3.13 -0.19
CA VAL A 58 6.55 3.25 0.42
C VAL A 58 7.66 3.05 -0.62
N PRO A 59 7.68 1.96 -1.40
CA PRO A 59 8.66 1.80 -2.47
C PRO A 59 8.46 2.83 -3.58
N ALA A 60 7.25 3.25 -3.94
CA ALA A 60 7.03 4.32 -4.92
C ALA A 60 7.63 5.67 -4.49
N ALA A 61 7.69 5.95 -3.19
CA ALA A 61 8.39 7.12 -2.64
C ALA A 61 9.92 6.93 -2.49
N GLY A 62 10.46 5.77 -2.89
CA GLY A 62 11.89 5.49 -2.89
C GLY A 62 12.41 4.95 -1.55
N PHE A 63 11.52 4.51 -0.67
CA PHE A 63 11.88 3.95 0.63
C PHE A 63 11.71 2.43 0.65
N THR A 64 12.50 1.76 1.49
CA THR A 64 12.41 0.30 1.70
C THR A 64 11.52 -0.07 2.89
N THR A 65 11.30 0.86 3.82
CA THR A 65 10.50 0.66 5.04
C THR A 65 9.67 1.89 5.34
N GLY A 66 8.48 1.66 5.92
CA GLY A 66 7.52 2.72 6.24
C GLY A 66 6.11 2.17 6.35
N ILE A 67 5.16 3.09 6.51
CA ILE A 67 3.73 2.83 6.46
C ILE A 67 3.15 3.47 5.19
N GLY A 68 2.41 2.69 4.40
CA GLY A 68 1.58 3.23 3.32
C GLY A 68 0.21 3.62 3.88
N LEU A 69 -0.23 4.84 3.60
CA LEU A 69 -1.53 5.37 4.03
C LEU A 69 -2.33 5.81 2.80
N VAL A 70 -3.54 5.31 2.64
CA VAL A 70 -4.48 5.77 1.60
C VAL A 70 -5.67 6.42 2.27
N ALA A 71 -6.06 7.60 1.79
CA ALA A 71 -7.30 8.27 2.18
C ALA A 71 -8.09 8.71 0.93
N GLY A 72 -9.30 8.17 0.81
CA GLY A 72 -10.22 8.33 -0.32
C GLY A 72 -11.66 8.12 0.14
N THR A 73 -12.44 7.32 -0.57
CA THR A 73 -13.80 6.93 -0.13
C THR A 73 -13.78 6.12 1.18
N GLY A 74 -12.72 5.34 1.40
CA GLY A 74 -12.34 4.76 2.69
C GLY A 74 -10.96 5.25 3.12
N SER A 75 -10.39 4.64 4.14
CA SER A 75 -9.01 4.90 4.57
C SER A 75 -8.35 3.61 5.06
N ILE A 76 -7.06 3.44 4.74
CA ILE A 76 -6.29 2.28 5.16
C ILE A 76 -4.84 2.67 5.41
N ALA A 77 -4.25 2.10 6.46
CA ALA A 77 -2.82 2.11 6.71
C ALA A 77 -2.29 0.67 6.66
N VAL A 78 -1.21 0.45 5.92
CA VAL A 78 -0.54 -0.85 5.79
C VAL A 78 0.96 -0.70 6.03
N GLY A 79 1.59 -1.76 6.53
CA GLY A 79 3.03 -1.79 6.74
C GLY A 79 3.53 -3.18 7.12
N ARG A 80 4.82 -3.23 7.49
CA ARG A 80 5.51 -4.45 7.92
C ARG A 80 6.03 -4.27 9.34
N HIS A 81 5.85 -5.31 10.17
CA HIS A 81 6.42 -5.38 11.50
C HIS A 81 7.95 -5.33 11.43
N ALA A 82 8.57 -4.51 12.27
CA ALA A 82 9.99 -4.16 12.17
C ALA A 82 10.93 -5.33 12.42
N GLU A 83 10.56 -6.21 13.35
CA GLU A 83 11.37 -7.39 13.69
C GLU A 83 11.03 -8.63 12.85
N THR A 84 9.74 -8.90 12.63
CA THR A 84 9.30 -10.17 12.00
C THR A 84 9.01 -10.05 10.50
N GLY A 85 8.91 -8.84 9.95
CA GLY A 85 8.47 -8.61 8.57
C GLY A 85 6.99 -8.95 8.31
N ALA A 86 6.22 -9.28 9.35
CA ALA A 86 4.80 -9.64 9.21
C ALA A 86 3.98 -8.45 8.70
N TYR A 87 3.02 -8.74 7.81
CA TYR A 87 2.07 -7.74 7.33
C TYR A 87 1.16 -7.24 8.46
N VAL A 88 0.98 -5.92 8.57
CA VAL A 88 0.07 -5.28 9.52
C VAL A 88 -0.78 -4.22 8.82
N LYS A 89 -2.09 -4.21 9.12
CA LYS A 89 -3.03 -3.22 8.59
C LYS A 89 -3.97 -2.63 9.64
N ALA A 90 -4.52 -1.46 9.35
CA ALA A 90 -5.64 -0.86 10.06
C ALA A 90 -6.49 -0.05 9.08
N GLY A 91 -7.81 -0.02 9.29
CA GLY A 91 -8.76 0.51 8.31
C GLY A 91 -8.98 -0.45 7.14
N GLY A 92 -9.55 0.05 6.05
CA GLY A 92 -9.85 -0.70 4.85
C GLY A 92 -11.12 -1.54 4.95
N TRP A 93 -12.09 -1.10 5.74
CA TRP A 93 -13.41 -1.74 5.86
C TRP A 93 -14.45 -1.16 4.89
N GLY A 94 -14.08 -0.08 4.19
CA GLY A 94 -14.94 0.62 3.23
C GLY A 94 -15.87 1.64 3.90
N TRP A 95 -16.48 2.49 3.06
CA TRP A 95 -17.33 3.59 3.51
C TRP A 95 -18.61 3.14 4.22
N VAL A 96 -19.11 1.94 3.89
CA VAL A 96 -20.35 1.37 4.47
C VAL A 96 -20.18 1.03 5.96
N LEU A 97 -18.98 0.62 6.38
CA LEU A 97 -18.67 0.30 7.78
C LEU A 97 -17.97 1.45 8.51
N GLY A 98 -17.71 2.57 7.83
CA GLY A 98 -17.20 3.80 8.44
C GLY A 98 -15.70 3.76 8.71
N ASP A 99 -14.89 3.68 7.65
CA ASP A 99 -13.45 3.92 7.77
C ASP A 99 -13.19 5.34 8.34
N GLU A 100 -12.52 5.38 9.49
CA GLU A 100 -12.10 6.58 10.21
C GLU A 100 -11.12 7.39 9.34
N GLY A 101 -11.44 8.65 9.00
CA GLY A 101 -10.63 9.46 8.08
C GLY A 101 -10.95 9.33 6.58
N SER A 102 -12.02 8.60 6.21
CA SER A 102 -12.60 8.60 4.86
C SER A 102 -13.17 9.96 4.40
N GLY A 103 -13.49 10.09 3.11
CA GLY A 103 -14.22 11.23 2.54
C GLY A 103 -15.52 11.57 3.28
N SER A 104 -16.22 10.57 3.83
CA SER A 104 -17.37 10.77 4.72
C SER A 104 -16.98 11.21 6.14
N ALA A 105 -15.82 10.78 6.66
CA ALA A 105 -15.31 11.21 7.96
C ALA A 105 -14.74 12.64 7.93
N LEU A 106 -14.33 13.14 6.76
CA LEU A 106 -13.93 14.52 6.56
C LEU A 106 -15.02 15.55 6.84
N VAL A 107 -16.28 15.18 6.63
CA VAL A 107 -17.44 16.00 7.01
C VAL A 107 -17.50 16.23 8.54
N ARG A 108 -16.75 15.45 9.35
CA ARG A 108 -16.81 15.45 10.82
C ARG A 108 -15.65 16.17 11.51
N GLU A 109 -14.87 17.01 10.82
CA GLU A 109 -13.74 17.81 11.36
C GLU A 109 -12.59 17.02 12.04
N ARG A 110 -12.66 15.68 12.11
CA ARG A 110 -11.68 14.82 12.79
C ARG A 110 -10.82 13.96 11.87
N GLY A 111 -11.01 14.06 10.55
CA GLY A 111 -10.37 13.16 9.58
C GLY A 111 -8.84 13.06 9.73
N GLY A 112 -8.14 14.17 9.99
CA GLY A 112 -6.69 14.14 10.19
C GLY A 112 -6.25 13.34 11.43
N ALA A 113 -6.97 13.49 12.53
CA ALA A 113 -6.69 12.76 13.77
C ALA A 113 -7.00 11.26 13.62
N ASP A 114 -8.06 10.93 12.89
CA ASP A 114 -8.45 9.55 12.59
C ASP A 114 -7.38 8.84 11.74
N LEU A 115 -6.86 9.52 10.71
CA LEU A 115 -5.74 9.00 9.91
C LEU A 115 -4.48 8.81 10.75
N ALA A 116 -4.16 9.75 11.65
CA ALA A 116 -3.04 9.60 12.57
C ALA A 116 -3.24 8.40 13.53
N ALA A 117 -4.48 8.15 13.96
CA ALA A 117 -4.81 7.00 14.81
C ALA A 117 -4.60 5.66 14.09
N LEU A 118 -4.89 5.57 12.78
CA LEU A 118 -4.56 4.40 11.96
C LEU A 118 -3.05 4.10 12.01
N VAL A 119 -2.22 5.12 11.76
CA VAL A 119 -0.76 4.99 11.79
C VAL A 119 -0.28 4.59 13.20
N ALA A 120 -0.81 5.23 14.24
CA ALA A 120 -0.47 4.92 15.63
C ALA A 120 -0.83 3.48 16.01
N ARG A 121 -1.92 2.93 15.48
CA ARG A 121 -2.26 1.50 15.66
C ARG A 121 -1.21 0.59 15.03
N LEU A 122 -0.71 0.91 13.83
CA LEU A 122 0.36 0.14 13.19
C LEU A 122 1.67 0.23 13.98
N ALA A 123 2.06 1.43 14.44
CA ALA A 123 3.25 1.62 15.26
C ALA A 123 3.20 0.77 16.54
N ARG A 124 2.06 0.75 17.24
CA ARG A 124 1.85 -0.13 18.42
C ARG A 124 1.89 -1.62 18.10
N ARG A 125 1.59 -2.00 16.85
CA ARG A 125 1.73 -3.37 16.33
C ARG A 125 3.12 -3.64 15.77
N GLY A 126 4.11 -2.79 16.06
CA GLY A 126 5.51 -2.98 15.70
C GLY A 126 5.86 -2.56 14.27
N ALA A 127 5.01 -1.83 13.55
CA ALA A 127 5.33 -1.39 12.18
C ALA A 127 6.52 -0.42 12.13
N HIS A 128 7.32 -0.47 11.05
CA HIS A 128 8.31 0.58 10.75
C HIS A 128 7.62 1.93 10.50
N HIS A 129 7.60 2.78 11.53
CA HIS A 129 6.85 4.04 11.50
C HIS A 129 7.73 5.29 11.38
N ALA A 130 9.04 5.16 11.08
CA ALA A 130 9.89 6.34 10.87
C ALA A 130 9.36 7.24 9.72
N ARG A 131 8.62 6.64 8.78
CA ARG A 131 8.03 7.31 7.62
C ARG A 131 6.61 6.80 7.38
N VAL A 132 5.73 7.73 7.01
CA VAL A 132 4.38 7.44 6.50
C VAL A 132 4.26 8.07 5.12
N VAL A 133 3.98 7.25 4.11
CA VAL A 133 3.74 7.71 2.74
C VAL A 133 2.25 7.69 2.47
N ALA A 134 1.67 8.87 2.28
CA ALA A 134 0.24 9.06 2.08
C ALA A 134 -0.11 9.25 0.60
N ALA A 135 -1.24 8.69 0.18
CA ALA A 135 -1.82 8.89 -1.15
C ALA A 135 -3.36 8.87 -1.10
N GLY A 136 -3.98 9.16 -2.24
CA GLY A 136 -5.44 9.13 -2.42
C GLY A 136 -6.02 10.51 -2.72
N GLY A 137 -7.03 10.53 -3.60
CA GLY A 137 -7.55 11.79 -4.16
C GLY A 137 -8.07 12.76 -3.11
N VAL A 138 -8.55 12.25 -1.97
CA VAL A 138 -9.10 13.07 -0.89
C VAL A 138 -8.00 13.81 -0.12
N ILE A 139 -6.95 13.11 0.33
CA ILE A 139 -5.86 13.74 1.08
C ILE A 139 -5.01 14.66 0.20
N THR A 140 -4.89 14.34 -1.09
CA THR A 140 -4.22 15.20 -2.06
C THR A 140 -5.03 16.45 -2.41
N ALA A 141 -6.35 16.32 -2.58
CA ALA A 141 -7.21 17.46 -2.94
C ALA A 141 -7.51 18.41 -1.77
N GLN A 142 -7.24 18.01 -0.53
CA GLN A 142 -7.62 18.78 0.67
C GLN A 142 -6.39 19.12 1.54
N PRO A 143 -5.74 20.28 1.32
CA PRO A 143 -4.59 20.71 2.12
C PRO A 143 -4.87 20.83 3.62
N ALA A 144 -6.11 21.17 3.99
CA ALA A 144 -6.53 21.23 5.39
C ALA A 144 -6.50 19.85 6.06
N LEU A 145 -6.90 18.79 5.35
CA LEU A 145 -6.81 17.42 5.85
C LEU A 145 -5.35 17.02 6.05
N TRP A 146 -4.50 17.30 5.06
CA TRP A 146 -3.06 17.04 5.16
C TRP A 146 -2.43 17.75 6.37
N SER A 147 -2.76 19.02 6.58
CA SER A 147 -2.28 19.80 7.74
C SER A 147 -2.76 19.21 9.06
N ALA A 148 -4.06 18.86 9.16
CA ALA A 148 -4.62 18.25 10.36
C ALA A 148 -3.99 16.87 10.66
N PHE A 149 -3.78 16.05 9.62
CA PHE A 149 -3.13 14.75 9.73
C PHE A 149 -1.69 14.88 10.20
N THR A 150 -0.88 15.73 9.55
CA THR A 150 0.53 15.90 9.92
C THR A 150 0.70 16.46 11.34
N THR A 151 -0.18 17.38 11.75
CA THR A 151 -0.23 17.89 13.12
C THR A 151 -0.56 16.78 14.12
N ALA A 152 -1.64 16.02 13.89
CA ALA A 152 -2.05 14.95 14.79
C ALA A 152 -1.02 13.80 14.85
N LEU A 153 -0.37 13.49 13.72
CA LEU A 153 0.68 12.49 13.64
C LEU A 153 1.91 12.91 14.45
N ALA A 154 2.36 14.16 14.32
CA ALA A 154 3.49 14.67 15.07
C ALA A 154 3.25 14.64 16.59
N ALA A 155 2.01 14.92 17.03
CA ALA A 155 1.63 14.81 18.43
C ALA A 155 1.59 13.36 18.93
N SER A 156 1.14 12.42 18.09
CA SER A 156 0.93 11.02 18.48
C SER A 156 2.20 10.16 18.36
N LEU A 157 3.05 10.44 17.39
CA LEU A 157 4.28 9.70 17.08
C LEU A 157 5.43 10.68 16.76
N PRO A 158 6.02 11.31 17.79
CA PRO A 158 7.17 12.21 17.60
C PRO A 158 8.31 11.53 16.82
N GLY A 159 8.87 12.23 15.84
CA GLY A 159 9.95 11.71 14.97
C GLY A 159 9.49 10.95 13.73
N THR A 160 8.18 10.71 13.56
CA THR A 160 7.62 10.15 12.33
C THR A 160 7.50 11.21 11.25
N ARG A 161 8.06 10.95 10.06
CA ARG A 161 7.94 11.86 8.90
C ARG A 161 6.77 11.47 8.01
N ALA A 162 5.83 12.38 7.79
CA ALA A 162 4.80 12.23 6.77
C ALA A 162 5.30 12.70 5.39
N VAL A 163 4.98 11.95 4.35
CA VAL A 163 5.30 12.25 2.95
C VAL A 163 4.04 12.08 2.12
N LEU A 164 3.68 13.06 1.31
CA LEU A 164 2.62 12.89 0.30
C LEU A 164 3.27 12.32 -0.96
N LEU A 165 2.73 11.23 -1.50
CA LEU A 165 3.28 10.57 -2.67
C LEU A 165 3.05 11.44 -3.92
N ASP A 166 4.12 11.67 -4.68
CA ASP A 166 4.15 12.43 -5.93
C ASP A 166 4.45 11.55 -7.17
N ALA A 167 4.76 10.27 -6.95
CA ALA A 167 4.99 9.27 -7.99
C ALA A 167 3.79 8.31 -8.13
N PRO A 168 3.55 7.72 -9.30
CA PRO A 168 2.49 6.73 -9.47
C PRO A 168 2.83 5.43 -8.72
N PRO A 169 1.87 4.77 -8.04
CA PRO A 169 2.12 3.52 -7.29
C PRO A 169 2.76 2.39 -8.11
N VAL A 170 2.57 2.39 -9.43
CA VAL A 170 3.22 1.42 -10.34
C VAL A 170 4.75 1.46 -10.26
N GLU A 171 5.37 2.61 -9.95
CA GLU A 171 6.82 2.67 -9.70
C GLU A 171 7.23 1.85 -8.47
N GLY A 172 6.35 1.77 -7.47
CA GLY A 172 6.54 0.91 -6.31
C GLY A 172 6.55 -0.57 -6.70
N ALA A 173 5.65 -0.98 -7.60
CA ALA A 173 5.63 -2.34 -8.12
C ALA A 173 6.91 -2.65 -8.92
N VAL A 174 7.37 -1.73 -9.78
CA VAL A 174 8.63 -1.89 -10.51
C VAL A 174 9.80 -2.07 -9.54
N ARG A 175 9.89 -1.25 -8.48
CA ARG A 175 10.96 -1.36 -7.48
C ARG A 175 10.92 -2.68 -6.71
N LEU A 176 9.73 -3.20 -6.41
CA LEU A 176 9.57 -4.52 -5.81
C LEU A 176 9.99 -5.65 -6.76
N ALA A 177 9.76 -5.51 -8.06
CA ALA A 177 10.16 -6.50 -9.06
C ALA A 177 11.68 -6.51 -9.31
N THR A 178 12.37 -5.39 -9.07
CA THR A 178 13.82 -5.22 -9.32
C THR A 178 14.71 -5.41 -8.09
N GLY A 179 14.13 -5.51 -6.88
CA GLY A 179 14.84 -5.77 -5.63
C GLY A 179 15.26 -7.23 -5.45
#